data_AF-A0A2U1M8G8-F1
#
_entry.id   AF-A0A2U1M8G8-F1
#
_cell.length_a   1.000
_cell.length_b   1.000
_cell.length_c   1.000
_cell.angle_alpha   90.00
_cell.angle_beta   90.00
_cell.angle_gamma   90.00
#
_symmetry.space_group_name_H-M   'P 1'
#
loop_
_entity.id
_entity.type
_entity.pdbx_description
1 polymer ?
#
loop_
_entity_poly.entity_id
_entity_poly.type
_entity_poly.pdbx_seq_one_letter_code
_entity_poly.pdbx_strand_id
1 'polypeptide(L)'
;MMTDDEQVSRDERCFRLWIASLGISSHVNNVFEDLRNGWILLEILDKVALGTVNWKQTTKPPIKMPFRKVENCNQAVRIGKHLRFSLVNIQGNDIVQGNKKLILAFLWQLMRNRQWKLHLIYKEYKTKEEAMTHPPQGIDVSDWVKLCERFASEKFQKISIKNKKNRAKNEIPPTVGSHSLARTVDTSRKAGKEVPESKQWRMARYSEERKQ
;
A
#
# COMPACT_ATOMS: atom_id res chain seq x y z
N MET A 1 -20.33 -1.82 -16.25
CA MET A 1 -19.57 -1.65 -15.00
C MET A 1 -18.84 -2.96 -14.75
N MET A 2 -17.57 -2.92 -14.35
CA MET A 2 -16.81 -4.12 -13.98
C MET A 2 -17.39 -4.69 -12.67
N THR A 3 -17.55 -6.01 -12.58
CA THR A 3 -18.02 -6.65 -11.35
C THR A 3 -16.91 -6.68 -10.29
N ASP A 4 -17.27 -6.74 -9.01
CA ASP A 4 -16.27 -6.82 -7.93
C ASP A 4 -15.35 -8.04 -8.09
N ASP A 5 -15.88 -9.16 -8.57
CA ASP A 5 -15.12 -10.39 -8.81
C ASP A 5 -14.10 -10.24 -9.95
N GLU A 6 -14.46 -9.53 -11.03
CA GLU A 6 -13.55 -9.20 -12.13
C GLU A 6 -12.40 -8.31 -11.65
N GLN A 7 -12.69 -7.33 -10.80
CA GLN A 7 -11.67 -6.45 -10.23
C GLN A 7 -10.72 -7.22 -9.31
N VAL A 8 -11.25 -8.09 -8.45
CA VAL A 8 -10.46 -8.97 -7.57
C VAL A 8 -9.53 -9.87 -8.38
N SER A 9 -10.01 -10.43 -9.50
CA SER A 9 -9.21 -11.25 -10.41
C SER A 9 -8.07 -10.46 -11.06
N ARG A 10 -8.33 -9.22 -11.49
CA ARG A 10 -7.29 -8.33 -12.05
C ARG A 10 -6.23 -7.96 -11.01
N ASP A 11 -6.66 -7.64 -9.79
CA ASP A 11 -5.76 -7.27 -8.70
C ASP A 11 -4.91 -8.46 -8.26
N GLU A 12 -5.49 -9.66 -8.16
CA GLU A 12 -4.76 -10.92 -7.92
C GLU A 12 -3.61 -11.07 -8.92
N ARG A 13 -3.92 -10.99 -10.23
CA ARG A 13 -2.92 -11.14 -11.29
C ARG A 13 -1.83 -10.07 -11.19
N CYS A 14 -2.21 -8.83 -10.91
CA CYS A 14 -1.27 -7.73 -10.74
C CYS A 14 -0.30 -7.99 -9.58
N PHE A 15 -0.81 -8.37 -8.41
CA PHE A 15 0.02 -8.65 -7.25
C PHE A 15 0.86 -9.90 -7.41
N ARG A 16 0.35 -10.94 -8.06
CA ARG A 16 1.11 -12.16 -8.35
C ARG A 16 2.33 -11.87 -9.22
N LEU A 17 2.14 -11.12 -10.31
CA LEU A 17 3.24 -10.71 -11.20
C LEU A 17 4.22 -9.79 -10.48
N TRP A 18 3.73 -8.88 -9.64
CA TRP A 18 4.58 -8.02 -8.83
C TRP A 18 5.42 -8.82 -7.83
N ILE A 19 4.85 -9.81 -7.13
CA ILE A 19 5.57 -10.65 -6.18
C ILE A 19 6.64 -11.48 -6.90
N ALA A 20 6.31 -12.06 -8.07
CA ALA A 20 7.26 -12.79 -8.88
C ALA A 20 8.48 -11.92 -9.29
N SER A 21 8.27 -10.64 -9.56
CA SER A 21 9.35 -9.70 -9.89
C SER A 21 10.21 -9.27 -8.70
N LEU A 22 9.90 -9.68 -7.46
CA LEU A 22 10.73 -9.35 -6.29
C LEU A 22 11.93 -10.28 -6.10
N GLY A 23 11.99 -11.38 -6.85
CA GLY A 23 13.02 -12.41 -6.67
C GLY A 23 12.97 -13.03 -5.28
N ILE A 24 11.76 -13.37 -4.81
CA ILE A 24 11.57 -14.20 -3.61
C ILE A 24 11.82 -15.68 -3.94
N SER A 25 12.14 -16.48 -2.93
CA SER A 25 12.37 -17.92 -3.11
C SER A 25 11.11 -18.70 -3.46
N SER A 26 9.94 -18.24 -3.00
CA SER A 26 8.68 -18.96 -3.18
C SER A 26 7.97 -18.53 -4.48
N HIS A 27 7.43 -19.51 -5.21
CA HIS A 27 6.54 -19.23 -6.35
C HIS A 27 5.10 -18.99 -5.85
N VAL A 28 4.40 -18.03 -6.47
CA VAL A 28 3.00 -17.71 -6.15
C VAL A 28 2.12 -18.06 -7.34
N ASN A 29 1.25 -19.07 -7.18
CA ASN A 29 0.24 -19.46 -8.15
C ASN A 29 -1.07 -18.72 -7.92
N ASN A 30 -1.48 -18.60 -6.66
CA ASN A 30 -2.70 -17.92 -6.24
C ASN A 30 -2.43 -17.12 -4.97
N VAL A 31 -2.53 -15.79 -5.10
CA VAL A 31 -2.23 -14.88 -3.99
C VAL A 31 -3.11 -15.13 -2.75
N PHE A 32 -4.35 -15.58 -2.92
CA PHE A 32 -5.27 -15.80 -1.81
C PHE A 32 -5.04 -17.10 -1.06
N GLU A 33 -4.45 -18.11 -1.71
CA GLU A 33 -4.15 -19.41 -1.08
C GLU A 33 -2.71 -19.47 -0.55
N ASP A 34 -1.75 -19.04 -1.37
CA ASP A 34 -0.33 -19.24 -1.07
C ASP A 34 0.14 -18.37 0.10
N LEU A 35 -0.49 -17.21 0.32
CA LEU A 35 -0.14 -16.28 1.41
C LEU A 35 -0.71 -16.70 2.77
N ARG A 36 -1.63 -17.67 2.83
CA ARG A 36 -2.38 -18.03 4.05
C ARG A 36 -1.50 -18.59 5.17
N ASN A 37 -0.33 -19.12 4.83
CA ASN A 37 0.63 -19.61 5.82
C ASN A 37 1.57 -18.52 6.36
N GLY A 38 1.48 -17.29 5.83
CA GLY A 38 2.27 -16.13 6.21
C GLY A 38 3.71 -16.10 5.72
N TRP A 39 4.24 -17.21 5.19
CA TRP A 39 5.65 -17.31 4.78
C TRP A 39 6.01 -16.36 3.65
N ILE A 40 5.23 -16.38 2.56
CA ILE A 40 5.45 -15.51 1.39
C ILE A 40 5.32 -14.03 1.78
N LEU A 41 4.38 -13.69 2.67
CA LEU A 41 4.24 -12.31 3.17
C LEU A 41 5.49 -11.83 3.92
N LEU A 42 6.13 -12.71 4.69
CA LEU A 42 7.38 -12.41 5.37
C LEU A 42 8.53 -12.25 4.37
N GLU A 43 8.63 -13.11 3.35
CA GLU A 43 9.63 -12.95 2.27
C GLU A 43 9.47 -11.61 1.54
N ILE A 44 8.23 -11.22 1.21
CA ILE A 44 7.93 -9.92 0.60
C ILE A 44 8.35 -8.78 1.53
N LEU A 45 8.02 -8.87 2.83
CA LEU A 45 8.38 -7.86 3.83
C LEU A 45 9.89 -7.67 3.92
N ASP A 46 10.67 -8.75 3.91
CA ASP A 46 12.13 -8.68 3.95
C ASP A 46 12.70 -8.00 2.69
N LYS A 47 12.12 -8.25 1.51
CA LYS A 47 12.49 -7.55 0.27
C LYS A 47 12.09 -6.07 0.27
N VAL A 48 11.00 -5.70 0.92
CA VAL A 48 10.49 -4.31 0.98
C VAL A 48 11.18 -3.50 2.09
N ALA A 49 11.58 -4.16 3.16
CA ALA A 49 12.24 -3.58 4.32
C ALA A 49 13.21 -4.60 4.93
N LEU A 50 14.45 -4.57 4.44
CA LEU A 50 15.52 -5.48 4.85
C LEU A 50 15.70 -5.45 6.37
N GLY A 51 15.80 -6.63 6.98
CA GLY A 51 16.07 -6.78 8.41
C GLY A 51 14.85 -6.56 9.32
N THR A 52 13.65 -6.39 8.76
CA THR A 52 12.42 -6.27 9.58
C THR A 52 11.86 -7.62 10.03
N VAL A 53 12.19 -8.70 9.34
CA VAL A 53 11.70 -10.04 9.65
C VAL A 53 12.67 -10.74 10.61
N ASN A 54 12.13 -11.19 11.74
CA ASN A 54 12.84 -12.07 12.66
C ASN A 54 12.60 -13.52 12.29
N TRP A 55 13.47 -14.08 11.44
CA TRP A 55 13.37 -15.45 10.94
C TRP A 55 13.46 -16.53 12.03
N LYS A 56 14.03 -16.23 13.22
CA LYS A 56 14.08 -17.17 14.36
C LYS A 56 12.69 -17.49 14.94
N GLN A 57 11.72 -16.59 14.74
CA GLN A 57 10.33 -16.75 15.20
C GLN A 57 9.38 -17.17 14.09
N THR A 58 9.91 -17.50 12.90
CA THR A 58 9.11 -17.92 11.74
C THR A 58 9.16 -19.42 11.54
N THR A 59 8.07 -20.00 11.05
CA THR A 59 8.01 -21.41 10.65
C THR A 59 7.98 -21.53 9.14
N LYS A 60 8.98 -22.18 8.55
CA LYS A 60 9.06 -22.44 7.11
C LYS A 60 8.05 -23.52 6.69
N PRO A 61 7.36 -23.38 5.53
CA PRO A 61 6.53 -24.45 4.98
C PRO A 61 7.31 -25.74 4.66
N PRO A 62 6.67 -26.92 4.74
CA PRO A 62 5.25 -27.16 4.98
C PRO A 62 4.86 -27.04 6.47
N ILE A 63 3.82 -26.25 6.76
CA ILE A 63 3.35 -25.99 8.13
C ILE A 63 2.15 -26.89 8.48
N LYS A 64 2.38 -27.90 9.33
CA LYS A 64 1.32 -28.81 9.81
C LYS A 64 0.43 -28.17 10.86
N MET A 65 1.03 -27.49 11.85
CA MET A 65 0.30 -26.94 13.00
C MET A 65 -0.38 -25.60 12.65
N PRO A 66 -1.71 -25.45 12.80
CA PRO A 66 -2.41 -24.21 12.44
C PRO A 66 -1.90 -22.96 13.16
N PHE A 67 -1.54 -23.07 14.44
CA PHE A 67 -1.06 -21.92 15.22
C PHE A 67 0.23 -21.31 14.65
N ARG A 68 1.11 -22.11 14.03
CA ARG A 68 2.34 -21.63 13.38
C ARG A 68 2.05 -20.75 12.16
N LYS A 69 0.95 -21.02 11.42
CA LYS A 69 0.49 -20.14 10.33
C LYS A 69 0.07 -18.78 10.89
N VAL A 70 -0.67 -18.80 12.00
CA VAL A 70 -1.13 -17.59 12.69
C VAL A 70 0.05 -16.79 13.26
N GLU A 71 1.08 -17.45 13.82
CA GLU A 71 2.31 -16.80 14.29
C GLU A 71 3.02 -16.03 13.17
N ASN A 72 3.25 -16.67 12.02
CA ASN A 72 3.84 -16.03 10.84
C ASN A 72 3.02 -14.81 10.39
N CYS A 73 1.69 -14.96 10.27
CA CYS A 73 0.81 -13.89 9.83
C CYS A 73 0.76 -12.74 10.86
N ASN A 74 0.77 -13.04 12.16
CA ASN A 74 0.81 -12.05 13.23
C ASN A 74 2.10 -11.23 13.19
N GLN A 75 3.23 -11.87 12.92
CA GLN A 75 4.50 -11.18 12.73
C GLN A 75 4.44 -10.25 11.51
N ALA A 76 3.90 -10.71 10.37
CA ALA A 76 3.74 -9.88 9.19
C ALA A 76 2.88 -8.63 9.46
N VAL A 77 1.74 -8.79 10.12
CA VAL A 77 0.86 -7.66 10.51
C VAL A 77 1.57 -6.71 11.48
N ARG A 78 2.33 -7.24 12.46
CA ARG A 78 3.10 -6.43 13.41
C ARG A 78 4.15 -5.57 12.71
N ILE A 79 4.90 -6.16 11.76
CA ILE A 79 5.88 -5.43 10.94
C ILE A 79 5.17 -4.37 10.10
N GLY A 80 4.05 -4.70 9.45
CA GLY A 80 3.26 -3.73 8.67
C GLY A 80 2.81 -2.53 9.52
N LYS A 81 2.36 -2.76 10.76
CA LYS A 81 2.03 -1.68 11.71
C LYS A 81 3.25 -0.84 12.08
N HIS A 82 4.41 -1.45 12.28
CA HIS A 82 5.67 -0.74 12.55
C HIS A 82 6.09 0.13 11.35
N LEU A 83 5.88 -0.34 10.12
CA LEU A 83 6.05 0.41 8.87
C LEU A 83 4.96 1.48 8.63
N ARG A 84 4.10 1.75 9.62
CA ARG A 84 3.01 2.73 9.59
C ARG A 84 1.95 2.46 8.53
N PHE A 85 1.71 1.20 8.20
CA PHE A 85 0.56 0.83 7.36
C PHE A 85 -0.74 0.94 8.13
N SER A 86 -1.79 1.32 7.43
CA SER A 86 -3.17 1.29 7.94
C SER A 86 -3.67 -0.15 7.90
N LEU A 87 -3.39 -0.88 8.97
CA LEU A 87 -3.85 -2.26 9.21
C LEU A 87 -4.83 -2.29 10.39
N VAL A 88 -5.77 -1.35 10.39
CA VAL A 88 -6.82 -1.24 11.42
C VAL A 88 -7.71 -2.47 11.34
N ASN A 89 -7.92 -3.15 12.47
CA ASN A 89 -8.74 -4.36 12.57
C ASN A 89 -8.28 -5.53 11.68
N ILE A 90 -7.00 -5.56 11.26
CA ILE A 90 -6.41 -6.74 10.60
C ILE A 90 -5.62 -7.53 11.65
N GLN A 91 -5.88 -8.82 11.73
CA GLN A 91 -5.18 -9.80 12.56
C GLN A 91 -4.54 -10.88 11.68
N GLY A 92 -3.61 -11.67 12.26
CA GLY A 92 -2.99 -12.76 11.51
C GLY A 92 -3.99 -13.83 11.08
N ASN A 93 -5.05 -14.06 11.86
CA ASN A 93 -6.07 -15.05 11.54
C ASN A 93 -6.89 -14.68 10.28
N ASP A 94 -7.11 -13.39 10.00
CA ASP A 94 -7.80 -12.95 8.78
C ASP A 94 -7.05 -13.38 7.51
N ILE A 95 -5.72 -13.38 7.57
CA ILE A 95 -4.85 -13.81 6.48
C ILE A 95 -4.91 -15.34 6.34
N VAL A 96 -4.84 -16.07 7.46
CA VAL A 96 -4.96 -17.54 7.46
C VAL A 96 -6.31 -18.01 6.90
N GLN A 97 -7.38 -17.26 7.17
CA GLN A 97 -8.72 -17.51 6.62
C GLN A 97 -8.84 -17.15 5.13
N GLY A 98 -7.85 -16.47 4.54
CA GLY A 98 -7.88 -16.11 3.12
C GLY A 98 -8.78 -14.91 2.82
N ASN A 99 -8.92 -13.95 3.76
CA ASN A 99 -9.74 -12.76 3.54
C ASN A 99 -9.17 -11.90 2.41
N LYS A 100 -9.74 -12.08 1.20
CA LYS A 100 -9.26 -11.47 -0.05
C LYS A 100 -9.09 -9.95 0.07
N LYS A 101 -10.08 -9.26 0.65
CA LYS A 101 -10.07 -7.80 0.79
C LYS A 101 -8.90 -7.32 1.66
N LEU A 102 -8.63 -8.01 2.77
CA LEU A 102 -7.55 -7.63 3.68
C LEU A 102 -6.17 -7.97 3.11
N ILE A 103 -6.06 -9.11 2.40
CA ILE A 103 -4.83 -9.49 1.69
C ILE A 103 -4.49 -8.46 0.61
N LEU A 104 -5.45 -8.10 -0.25
CA LEU A 104 -5.24 -7.08 -1.29
C LEU A 104 -4.87 -5.72 -0.67
N ALA A 105 -5.56 -5.31 0.40
CA ALA A 105 -5.25 -4.05 1.09
C ALA A 105 -3.84 -4.03 1.67
N PHE A 106 -3.34 -5.16 2.20
CA PHE A 106 -1.99 -5.24 2.74
C PHE A 106 -0.95 -5.24 1.60
N LEU A 107 -1.15 -6.04 0.55
CA LEU A 107 -0.25 -6.09 -0.61
C LEU A 107 -0.16 -4.75 -1.33
N TRP A 108 -1.26 -4.02 -1.45
CA TRP A 108 -1.26 -2.67 -2.01
C TRP A 108 -0.36 -1.72 -1.21
N GLN A 109 -0.43 -1.76 0.13
CA GLN A 109 0.40 -0.92 0.98
C GLN A 109 1.89 -1.30 0.88
N LEU A 110 2.20 -2.60 0.80
CA LEU A 110 3.55 -3.11 0.57
C LEU A 110 4.11 -2.62 -0.79
N MET A 111 3.36 -2.83 -1.87
CA MET A 111 3.75 -2.39 -3.21
C MET A 111 3.95 -0.88 -3.25
N ARG A 112 3.01 -0.11 -2.69
CA ARG A 112 3.10 1.35 -2.65
C ARG A 112 4.31 1.83 -1.85
N ASN A 113 4.60 1.22 -0.69
CA ASN A 113 5.75 1.57 0.13
C ASN A 113 7.06 1.30 -0.61
N ARG A 114 7.20 0.12 -1.24
CA ARG A 114 8.36 -0.22 -2.07
C ARG A 114 8.55 0.81 -3.17
N GLN A 115 7.52 1.06 -3.99
CA GLN A 115 7.60 2.02 -5.09
C GLN A 115 7.99 3.43 -4.62
N TRP A 116 7.48 3.86 -3.47
CA TRP A 116 7.85 5.14 -2.88
C TRP A 116 9.31 5.19 -2.44
N LYS A 117 9.82 4.16 -1.74
CA LYS A 117 11.23 4.08 -1.35
C LYS A 117 12.17 4.11 -2.55
N LEU A 118 11.84 3.37 -3.60
CA LEU A 118 12.61 3.36 -4.85
C LEU A 118 12.62 4.73 -5.52
N HIS A 119 11.46 5.40 -5.52
CA HIS A 119 11.37 6.76 -6.05
C HIS A 119 12.15 7.77 -5.20
N LEU A 120 12.27 7.57 -3.88
CA LEU A 120 13.13 8.41 -3.04
C LEU A 120 14.60 8.28 -3.43
N ILE A 121 15.09 7.05 -3.59
CA ILE A 121 16.47 6.81 -4.03
C ILE A 121 16.72 7.44 -5.40
N TYR A 122 15.79 7.26 -6.35
CA TYR A 122 15.88 7.92 -7.67
C TYR A 122 16.02 9.45 -7.56
N LYS A 123 15.35 10.07 -6.59
CA LYS A 123 15.38 11.52 -6.38
C LYS A 123 16.66 12.04 -5.72
N GLU A 124 17.57 11.18 -5.26
CA GLU A 124 18.88 11.58 -4.75
C GLU A 124 19.82 11.99 -5.90
N TYR A 125 19.56 11.49 -7.11
CA TYR A 125 20.34 11.78 -8.32
C TYR A 125 19.74 12.95 -9.10
N LYS A 126 20.59 13.69 -9.82
CA LYS A 126 20.15 14.87 -10.61
C LYS A 126 19.57 14.47 -11.95
N THR A 127 20.15 13.45 -12.59
CA THR A 127 19.75 12.99 -13.91
C THR A 127 19.30 11.52 -13.87
N LYS A 128 18.49 11.12 -14.87
CA LYS A 128 18.03 9.73 -14.95
C LYS A 128 19.19 8.79 -15.29
N GLU A 129 20.14 9.25 -16.10
CA GLU A 129 21.31 8.50 -16.54
C GLU A 129 22.22 8.17 -15.36
N GLU A 130 22.42 9.13 -14.46
CA GLU A 130 23.17 8.92 -13.22
C GLU A 130 22.45 7.95 -12.27
N ALA A 131 21.12 8.05 -12.15
CA ALA A 131 20.36 7.12 -11.32
C ALA A 131 20.46 5.67 -11.85
N MET A 132 20.45 5.47 -13.17
CA MET A 132 20.47 4.15 -13.81
C MET A 132 21.76 3.36 -13.51
N THR A 133 22.89 4.03 -13.30
CA THR A 133 24.16 3.37 -12.98
C THR A 133 24.27 2.92 -11.52
N HIS A 134 23.33 3.33 -10.66
CA HIS A 134 23.34 3.05 -9.23
C HIS A 134 22.10 2.24 -8.78
N PRO A 135 21.96 0.97 -9.18
CA PRO A 135 20.87 0.12 -8.74
C PRO A 135 20.94 -0.15 -7.23
N PRO A 136 19.83 -0.03 -6.47
CA PRO A 136 19.79 -0.38 -5.06
C PRO A 136 20.05 -1.87 -4.82
N GLN A 137 20.61 -2.20 -3.65
CA GLN A 137 20.89 -3.59 -3.26
C GLN A 137 19.63 -4.47 -3.35
N GLY A 138 19.74 -5.62 -4.02
CA GLY A 138 18.67 -6.60 -4.15
C GLY A 138 17.64 -6.29 -5.24
N ILE A 139 17.93 -5.36 -6.14
CA ILE A 139 17.12 -5.05 -7.34
C ILE A 139 17.94 -5.38 -8.58
N ASP A 140 17.32 -6.06 -9.54
CA ASP A 140 17.94 -6.35 -10.83
C ASP A 140 18.18 -5.06 -11.63
N VAL A 141 19.30 -5.00 -12.35
CA VAL A 141 19.69 -3.82 -13.13
C VAL A 141 18.64 -3.50 -14.21
N SER A 142 18.10 -4.52 -14.88
CA SER A 142 17.07 -4.34 -15.92
C SER A 142 15.81 -3.71 -15.33
N ASP A 143 15.39 -4.16 -14.15
CA ASP A 143 14.20 -3.63 -13.48
C ASP A 143 14.43 -2.22 -12.97
N TRP A 144 15.63 -1.90 -12.47
CA TRP A 144 15.98 -0.55 -12.04
C TRP A 144 15.96 0.45 -13.19
N VAL A 145 16.50 0.08 -14.36
CA VAL A 145 16.47 0.92 -15.56
C VAL A 145 15.02 1.23 -15.96
N LYS A 146 14.16 0.21 -16.05
CA LYS A 146 12.72 0.40 -16.36
C LYS A 146 12.02 1.30 -15.34
N LEU A 147 12.38 1.21 -14.06
CA LEU A 147 11.84 2.08 -13.02
C LEU A 147 12.31 3.52 -13.18
N CYS A 148 13.59 3.75 -13.48
CA CYS A 148 14.13 5.09 -13.75
C CYS A 148 13.45 5.72 -14.96
N GLU A 149 13.26 4.98 -16.05
CA GLU A 149 12.50 5.43 -17.23
C GLU A 149 11.06 5.81 -16.86
N ARG A 150 10.39 4.96 -16.08
CA ARG A 150 9.03 5.23 -15.59
C ARG A 150 8.98 6.50 -14.74
N PHE A 151 9.92 6.68 -13.81
CA PHE A 151 9.96 7.86 -12.93
C PHE A 151 10.28 9.15 -13.70
N ALA A 152 11.10 9.06 -14.74
CA ALA A 152 11.41 10.17 -15.64
C ALA A 152 10.25 10.51 -16.59
N SER A 153 9.33 9.58 -16.86
CA SER A 153 8.23 9.79 -17.79
C SER A 153 7.32 10.97 -17.41
N GLU A 154 6.91 11.77 -18.40
CA GLU A 154 6.01 12.91 -18.18
C GLU A 154 4.70 12.49 -17.48
N LYS A 155 4.17 11.32 -17.86
CA LYS A 155 2.94 10.79 -17.30
C LYS A 155 3.06 10.61 -15.78
N PHE A 156 4.16 9.99 -15.33
CA PHE A 156 4.41 9.80 -13.91
C PHE A 156 4.65 11.13 -13.20
N GLN A 157 5.49 12.00 -13.77
CA GLN A 157 5.80 13.33 -13.25
C GLN A 157 4.54 14.17 -13.02
N LYS A 158 3.64 14.25 -14.02
CA LYS A 158 2.36 14.97 -13.94
C LYS A 158 1.49 14.46 -12.79
N ILE A 159 1.36 13.13 -12.66
CA ILE A 159 0.57 12.51 -11.58
C ILE A 159 1.24 12.75 -10.21
N SER A 160 2.55 12.60 -10.12
CA SER A 160 3.33 12.78 -8.88
C SER A 160 3.21 14.22 -8.35
N ILE A 161 3.38 15.22 -9.22
CA ILE A 161 3.23 16.64 -8.88
C ILE A 161 1.80 16.95 -8.43
N LYS A 162 0.79 16.46 -9.16
CA LYS A 162 -0.63 16.61 -8.78
C LYS A 162 -0.89 16.01 -7.40
N ASN A 163 -0.43 14.79 -7.14
CA ASN A 163 -0.61 14.10 -5.86
C ASN A 163 0.12 14.81 -4.71
N LYS A 164 1.32 15.35 -4.95
CA LYS A 164 2.07 16.15 -3.96
C LYS A 164 1.30 17.43 -3.60
N LYS A 165 0.81 18.17 -4.60
CA LYS A 165 -0.03 19.37 -4.39
C LYS A 165 -1.30 19.05 -3.61
N ASN A 166 -1.98 17.96 -3.96
CA ASN A 166 -3.18 17.52 -3.24
C ASN A 166 -2.88 17.15 -1.78
N ARG A 167 -1.76 16.48 -1.52
CA ARG A 167 -1.36 16.08 -0.17
C ARG A 167 -0.94 17.27 0.69
N ALA A 168 -0.29 18.29 0.11
CA ALA A 168 0.04 19.53 0.82
C ALA A 168 -1.21 20.31 1.26
N LYS A 169 -2.32 20.18 0.53
CA LYS A 169 -3.62 20.77 0.89
C LYS A 169 -4.40 19.97 1.95
N ASN A 170 -3.94 18.78 2.35
CA ASN A 170 -4.54 17.99 3.42
C ASN A 170 -3.98 18.46 4.78
N GLU A 171 -4.49 19.57 5.29
CA GLU A 171 -4.10 20.10 6.61
C GLU A 171 -4.74 19.31 7.78
N ILE A 172 -5.84 18.60 7.55
CA ILE A 172 -6.58 17.85 8.58
C ILE A 172 -6.61 16.37 8.17
N PRO A 173 -6.05 15.45 8.98
CA PRO A 173 -6.20 14.02 8.74
C PRO A 173 -7.67 13.62 8.88
N PRO A 174 -8.25 12.87 7.93
CA PRO A 174 -9.66 12.52 7.99
C PRO A 174 -9.92 11.52 9.12
N THR A 175 -10.80 11.88 10.06
CA THR A 175 -11.30 10.96 11.11
C THR A 175 -12.35 10.00 10.58
N VAL A 176 -13.15 10.42 9.59
CA VAL A 176 -14.11 9.59 8.83
C VAL A 176 -14.30 10.13 7.40
N GLY A 177 -13.81 9.40 6.39
CA GLY A 177 -14.02 9.71 4.97
C GLY A 177 -13.19 10.90 4.42
N SER A 178 -13.09 11.00 3.10
CA SER A 178 -12.32 12.04 2.40
C SER A 178 -12.90 13.47 2.53
N HIS A 179 -14.20 13.59 2.87
CA HIS A 179 -14.95 14.84 3.04
C HIS A 179 -15.86 14.80 4.29
N SER A 180 -15.30 15.03 5.47
CA SER A 180 -16.09 15.17 6.71
C SER A 180 -16.70 16.58 6.81
N LEU A 181 -17.87 16.71 7.45
CA LEU A 181 -18.49 18.02 7.72
C LEU A 181 -17.54 18.96 8.46
N ALA A 182 -16.86 18.43 9.50
CA ALA A 182 -15.87 19.16 10.27
C ALA A 182 -14.78 19.79 9.39
N ARG A 183 -14.34 19.07 8.34
CA ARG A 183 -13.37 19.59 7.38
C ARG A 183 -13.94 20.73 6.54
N THR A 184 -15.16 20.61 6.04
CA THR A 184 -15.79 21.67 5.24
C THR A 184 -16.00 22.94 6.04
N VAL A 185 -16.38 22.82 7.31
CA VAL A 185 -16.53 23.95 8.23
C VAL A 185 -15.19 24.61 8.51
N ASP A 186 -14.14 23.85 8.86
CA ASP A 186 -12.84 24.42 9.20
C ASP A 186 -12.14 25.06 7.98
N THR A 187 -12.21 24.43 6.81
CA THR A 187 -11.69 25.02 5.55
C THR A 187 -12.42 26.30 5.17
N SER A 188 -13.74 26.38 5.37
CA SER A 188 -14.51 27.61 5.13
C SER A 188 -14.10 28.70 6.12
N ARG A 189 -13.97 28.36 7.41
CA ARG A 189 -13.53 29.29 8.45
C ARG A 189 -12.15 29.85 8.18
N LYS A 190 -11.19 29.02 7.76
CA LYS A 190 -9.84 29.45 7.33
C LYS A 190 -9.85 30.37 6.10
N ALA A 191 -10.83 30.20 5.22
CA ALA A 191 -11.05 31.08 4.07
C ALA A 191 -11.85 32.36 4.41
N GLY A 192 -12.08 32.64 5.70
CA GLY A 192 -12.87 33.80 6.16
C GLY A 192 -14.37 33.69 5.89
N LYS A 193 -14.87 32.48 5.57
CA LYS A 193 -16.28 32.21 5.28
C LYS A 193 -16.92 31.48 6.45
N GLU A 194 -17.93 32.09 7.05
CA GLU A 194 -18.72 31.43 8.09
C GLU A 194 -19.70 30.43 7.45
N VAL A 195 -19.81 29.23 8.03
CA VAL A 195 -20.79 28.22 7.60
C VAL A 195 -21.91 28.21 8.62
N PRO A 196 -23.11 28.76 8.30
CA PRO A 196 -24.23 28.81 9.22
C PRO A 196 -24.60 27.42 9.73
N GLU A 197 -25.02 27.32 10.99
CA GLU A 197 -25.38 26.05 11.62
C GLU A 197 -26.44 25.28 10.82
N SER A 198 -27.42 25.99 10.24
CA SER A 198 -28.44 25.43 9.36
C SER A 198 -27.86 24.73 8.13
N LYS A 199 -26.77 25.24 7.57
CA LYS A 199 -26.05 24.63 6.45
C LYS A 199 -25.24 23.43 6.90
N GLN A 200 -24.63 23.50 8.09
CA GLN A 200 -23.94 22.36 8.69
C GLN A 200 -24.90 21.18 8.95
N TRP A 201 -26.10 21.47 9.47
CA TRP A 201 -27.16 20.48 9.69
C TRP A 201 -27.62 19.78 8.40
N ARG A 202 -27.80 20.53 7.30
CA ARG A 202 -28.12 19.94 5.98
C ARG A 202 -27.01 19.02 5.49
N MET A 203 -25.76 19.49 5.55
CA MET A 203 -24.59 18.74 5.11
C MET A 203 -24.32 17.47 5.93
N ALA A 204 -24.72 17.44 7.22
CA ALA A 204 -24.62 16.25 8.07
C ALA A 204 -25.61 15.16 7.67
N ARG A 205 -26.83 15.54 7.25
CA ARG A 205 -27.96 14.61 7.05
C ARG A 205 -28.21 14.24 5.58
N TYR A 206 -27.94 15.14 4.63
CA TYR A 206 -28.19 14.90 3.21
C TYR A 206 -26.89 14.61 2.47
N SER A 207 -26.70 13.33 2.15
CA SER A 207 -25.49 12.83 1.49
C SER A 207 -25.37 13.21 0.01
N GLU A 208 -26.42 13.78 -0.59
CA GLU A 208 -26.56 13.92 -2.05
C GLU A 208 -25.70 15.02 -2.68
N GLU A 209 -25.32 16.06 -1.92
CA GLU A 209 -24.49 17.17 -2.44
C GLU A 209 -22.97 16.85 -2.45
N ARG A 210 -22.53 15.69 -1.96
CA ARG A 210 -21.10 15.31 -1.93
C ARG A 210 -20.53 14.79 -3.25
N LYS A 211 -21.32 14.76 -4.33
CA LYS A 211 -20.98 14.14 -5.63
C LYS A 211 -20.79 15.11 -6.80
N GLN A 212 -20.75 16.43 -6.58
CA GLN A 212 -20.31 17.40 -7.59
C GLN A 212 -18.92 17.94 -7.25
#